data_AF-A0A516V1Z1-F1
#
_entry.id   AF-A0A516V1Z1-F1
#
_cell.length_a   1.000
_cell.length_b   1.000
_cell.length_c   1.000
_cell.angle_alpha   90.00
_cell.angle_beta   90.00
_cell.angle_gamma   90.00
#
_symmetry.space_group_name_H-M   'P 1'
#
loop_
_entity.id
_entity.type
_entity.pdbx_description
1 polymer ?
#
loop_
_entity_poly.entity_id
_entity_poly.type
_entity_poly.pdbx_seq_one_letter_code
_entity_poly.pdbx_strand_id
1 'polypeptide(L)'
;MNDSTGYAVFFFPPALEALGDAIKPYLQEGPLGPHVPCREVDTAGAFIEMTLEGQTAKGEKVALELMVPGSMVRMIVSAHSDSEFGFYVRGKPAMLEPGMTTTAAASQPAPQSAPDAVVAKDAPKS
;
A
#
# COMPACT_ATOMS: atom_id res chain seq x y z
N MET A 1 9.73 5.26 -13.89
CA MET A 1 8.85 4.07 -13.84
C MET A 1 9.26 3.24 -12.64
N ASN A 2 8.82 3.58 -11.43
CA ASN A 2 9.18 2.78 -10.26
C ASN A 2 8.25 3.12 -9.10
N ASP A 3 7.12 2.43 -9.02
CA ASP A 3 6.30 2.26 -7.82
C ASP A 3 5.52 0.97 -8.06
N SER A 4 6.11 -0.16 -7.67
CA SER A 4 5.56 -1.51 -7.86
C SER A 4 4.41 -1.81 -6.90
N THR A 5 3.62 -0.79 -6.57
CA THR A 5 2.57 -0.83 -5.57
C THR A 5 1.26 -1.19 -6.23
N GLY A 6 0.72 -2.36 -5.93
CA GLY A 6 -0.53 -2.83 -6.51
C GLY A 6 -0.84 -4.28 -6.19
N TYR A 7 -1.92 -4.78 -6.76
CA TYR A 7 -2.43 -6.12 -6.53
C TYR A 7 -2.48 -6.91 -7.83
N ALA A 8 -2.18 -8.20 -7.76
CA ALA A 8 -2.46 -9.16 -8.82
C ALA A 8 -3.56 -10.10 -8.35
N VAL A 9 -4.70 -10.08 -9.05
CA VAL A 9 -5.86 -10.91 -8.72
C VAL A 9 -5.95 -12.08 -9.70
N PHE A 10 -5.95 -13.29 -9.14
CA PHE A 10 -6.03 -14.54 -9.88
C PHE A 10 -7.43 -15.12 -9.73
N PHE A 11 -8.00 -15.59 -10.82
CA PHE A 11 -9.32 -16.21 -10.85
C PHE A 11 -9.21 -17.74 -10.91
N PHE A 12 -10.25 -18.44 -10.46
CA PHE A 12 -10.38 -19.87 -10.75
C PHE A 12 -10.65 -20.08 -12.25
N PRO A 13 -10.21 -21.20 -12.86
CA PRO A 13 -10.49 -21.47 -14.28
C PRO A 13 -11.98 -21.37 -14.65
N PRO A 14 -12.94 -21.93 -13.87
CA PRO A 14 -14.36 -21.77 -14.16
C PRO A 14 -14.85 -20.31 -14.12
N ALA A 15 -14.19 -19.44 -13.35
CA ALA A 15 -14.53 -18.03 -13.33
C ALA A 15 -14.09 -17.32 -14.61
N LEU A 16 -12.92 -17.67 -15.16
CA LEU A 16 -12.48 -17.13 -16.46
C LEU A 16 -13.42 -17.57 -17.59
N GLU A 17 -13.92 -18.81 -17.53
CA GLU A 17 -14.92 -19.31 -18.48
C GLU A 17 -16.25 -18.57 -18.33
N ALA A 18 -16.73 -18.36 -17.10
CA ALA A 18 -17.99 -17.67 -16.82
C ALA A 18 -17.97 -16.17 -17.16
N LEU A 19 -16.86 -15.49 -16.88
CA LEU A 19 -16.67 -14.07 -17.21
C LEU A 19 -16.42 -13.87 -18.72
N GLY A 20 -15.88 -14.88 -19.40
CA GLY A 20 -15.76 -14.93 -20.85
C GLY A 20 -14.95 -13.77 -21.44
N ASP A 21 -15.42 -13.20 -22.54
CA ASP A 21 -14.72 -12.13 -23.28
C ASP A 21 -14.60 -10.81 -22.51
N ALA A 22 -15.45 -10.59 -21.49
CA ALA A 22 -15.47 -9.34 -20.75
C ALA A 22 -14.20 -9.12 -19.90
N ILE A 23 -13.59 -10.19 -19.38
CA ILE A 23 -12.40 -10.09 -18.52
C ILE A 23 -11.08 -10.09 -19.32
N LYS A 24 -11.09 -10.64 -20.54
CA LYS A 24 -9.91 -10.79 -21.41
C LYS A 24 -9.07 -9.52 -21.59
N PRO A 25 -9.63 -8.32 -21.84
CA PRO A 25 -8.80 -7.12 -22.06
C PRO A 25 -8.05 -6.67 -20.81
N TYR A 26 -8.42 -7.18 -19.64
CA TYR A 26 -7.81 -6.82 -18.35
C TYR A 26 -6.84 -7.89 -17.83
N LEU A 27 -6.78 -9.06 -18.47
CA LEU A 27 -5.85 -10.12 -18.10
C LEU A 27 -4.44 -9.80 -18.59
N GLN A 28 -3.49 -9.95 -17.68
CA GLN A 28 -2.07 -9.96 -17.97
C GLN A 28 -1.51 -11.36 -17.73
N GLU A 29 -0.61 -11.77 -18.63
CA GLU A 29 0.15 -13.00 -18.49
C GLU A 29 1.36 -12.74 -17.60
N GLY A 30 1.53 -13.57 -16.57
CA GLY A 30 2.69 -13.51 -15.68
C GLY A 30 3.28 -14.89 -15.41
N PRO A 31 4.43 -14.97 -14.72
CA PRO A 31 5.07 -16.24 -14.36
C PRO A 31 4.19 -17.19 -13.55
N LEU A 32 3.20 -16.65 -12.82
CA LEU A 32 2.24 -17.38 -12.00
C LEU A 32 0.90 -17.66 -12.72
N GLY A 33 0.82 -17.31 -14.01
CA GLY A 33 -0.37 -17.44 -14.85
C GLY A 33 -1.14 -16.13 -15.06
N PRO A 34 -2.34 -16.23 -15.68
CA PRO A 34 -3.18 -15.07 -15.99
C PRO A 34 -3.72 -14.41 -14.71
N HIS A 35 -3.58 -13.10 -14.64
CA HIS A 35 -4.04 -12.29 -13.50
C HIS A 35 -4.52 -10.91 -13.96
N VAL A 36 -5.31 -10.26 -13.13
CA VAL A 36 -5.72 -8.86 -13.35
C VAL A 36 -4.91 -7.95 -12.42
N PRO A 37 -4.09 -7.04 -12.96
CA PRO A 37 -3.39 -6.05 -12.15
C PRO A 37 -4.36 -4.97 -11.68
N CYS A 38 -4.31 -4.62 -10.40
CA CYS A 38 -5.17 -3.63 -9.78
C CYS A 38 -4.34 -2.65 -8.94
N ARG A 39 -4.80 -1.40 -8.85
CA ARG A 39 -4.25 -0.42 -7.93
C ARG A 39 -4.76 -0.63 -6.51
N GLU A 40 -6.06 -0.93 -6.39
CA GLU A 40 -6.75 -1.13 -5.11
C GLU A 40 -7.67 -2.36 -5.20
N VAL A 41 -7.83 -3.05 -4.07
CA VAL A 41 -8.77 -4.17 -3.90
C VAL A 41 -9.48 -4.03 -2.56
N ASP A 42 -10.82 -4.01 -2.58
CA ASP A 42 -11.68 -4.04 -1.39
C ASP A 42 -12.43 -5.39 -1.34
N THR A 43 -12.41 -6.02 -0.18
CA THR A 43 -13.03 -7.33 0.07
C THR A 43 -14.09 -7.28 1.18
N ALA A 44 -14.46 -6.10 1.66
CA ALA A 44 -15.41 -5.92 2.76
C ALA A 44 -16.86 -6.17 2.33
N GLY A 45 -17.16 -6.09 1.02
CA GLY A 45 -18.49 -6.27 0.44
C GLY A 45 -18.84 -7.70 0.02
N ALA A 46 -20.03 -7.86 -0.58
CA ALA A 46 -20.46 -9.12 -1.20
C ALA A 46 -19.69 -9.45 -2.49
N PHE A 47 -19.14 -8.42 -3.12
CA PHE A 47 -18.25 -8.50 -4.28
C PHE A 47 -16.87 -8.02 -3.85
N ILE A 48 -15.84 -8.57 -4.49
CA ILE A 48 -14.50 -8.02 -4.44
C ILE A 48 -14.47 -6.87 -5.43
N GLU A 49 -14.21 -5.67 -4.94
CA GLU A 49 -14.15 -4.45 -5.72
C GLU A 49 -12.69 -4.17 -6.07
N MET A 50 -12.40 -4.05 -7.37
CA MET A 50 -11.05 -3.92 -7.91
C MET A 50 -10.97 -2.63 -8.71
N THR A 51 -10.00 -1.78 -8.40
CA THR A 51 -9.73 -0.56 -9.18
C THR A 51 -8.55 -0.80 -10.11
N LEU A 52 -8.78 -0.73 -11.43
CA LEU A 52 -7.78 -0.90 -12.47
C LEU A 52 -7.42 0.44 -13.10
N GLU A 53 -6.17 0.59 -13.54
CA GLU A 53 -5.75 1.71 -14.38
C GLU A 53 -5.85 1.32 -15.85
N GLY A 54 -6.76 1.95 -16.58
CA GLY A 54 -6.91 1.82 -18.02
C GLY A 54 -6.44 3.06 -18.77
N GLN A 55 -6.38 2.95 -20.10
CA GLN A 55 -6.18 4.07 -21.00
C GLN A 55 -7.29 4.08 -22.04
N THR A 56 -7.83 5.26 -22.33
CA THR A 56 -8.79 5.45 -23.42
C THR A 56 -8.08 5.38 -24.77
N ALA A 57 -8.83 5.26 -25.87
CA ALA A 57 -8.27 5.30 -27.22
C ALA A 57 -7.51 6.62 -27.54
N LYS A 58 -7.67 7.66 -26.73
CA LYS A 58 -6.99 8.95 -26.84
C LYS A 58 -5.76 9.05 -25.94
N GLY A 59 -5.40 7.99 -25.22
CA GLY A 59 -4.27 7.93 -24.29
C GLY A 59 -4.55 8.58 -22.93
N GLU A 60 -5.81 8.93 -22.63
CA GLU A 60 -6.18 9.49 -21.34
C GLU A 60 -6.26 8.35 -20.31
N LYS A 61 -5.69 8.57 -19.12
CA LYS A 61 -5.80 7.61 -18.02
C LYS A 61 -7.22 7.60 -17.49
N VAL A 62 -7.80 6.41 -17.35
CA VAL A 62 -9.12 6.19 -16.77
C VAL A 62 -9.01 5.16 -15.66
N ALA A 63 -9.67 5.41 -14.53
CA ALA A 63 -9.85 4.41 -13.48
C ALA A 63 -11.09 3.58 -13.82
N LEU A 64 -10.95 2.25 -13.86
CA LEU A 64 -12.07 1.33 -14.02
C LEU A 64 -12.31 0.60 -12.70
N GLU A 65 -13.57 0.49 -12.32
CA GLU A 65 -13.99 -0.28 -11.15
C GLU A 65 -14.64 -1.58 -11.63
N LEU A 66 -14.12 -2.71 -11.16
CA LEU A 66 -14.61 -4.04 -11.48
C LEU A 66 -15.08 -4.74 -10.20
N MET A 67 -16.30 -5.24 -10.21
CA MET A 67 -16.88 -5.96 -9.07
C MET A 67 -17.04 -7.43 -9.44
N VAL A 68 -16.38 -8.33 -8.71
CA VAL A 68 -16.43 -9.77 -9.00
C VAL A 68 -16.81 -10.56 -7.75
N PRO A 69 -17.68 -11.58 -7.84
CA PRO A 69 -17.99 -12.44 -6.68
C PRO A 69 -16.71 -13.04 -6.09
N GLY A 70 -16.59 -13.03 -4.75
CA GLY A 70 -15.41 -13.58 -4.08
C GLY A 70 -15.16 -15.07 -4.38
N SER A 71 -16.21 -15.84 -4.67
CA SER A 71 -16.12 -17.26 -5.06
C SER A 71 -15.41 -17.49 -6.40
N MET A 72 -15.27 -16.46 -7.23
CA MET A 72 -14.58 -16.52 -8.52
C MET A 72 -13.09 -16.24 -8.40
N VAL A 73 -12.67 -15.58 -7.32
CA VAL A 73 -11.28 -15.19 -7.07
C VAL A 73 -10.55 -16.31 -6.34
N ARG A 74 -9.45 -16.77 -6.92
CA ARG A 74 -8.58 -17.81 -6.37
C ARG A 74 -7.61 -17.25 -5.36
N MET A 75 -7.00 -16.10 -5.67
CA MET A 75 -5.91 -15.52 -4.87
C MET A 75 -5.74 -14.04 -5.21
N ILE A 76 -5.42 -13.23 -4.21
CA ILE A 76 -5.02 -11.83 -4.37
C ILE A 76 -3.61 -11.69 -3.81
N VAL A 77 -2.69 -11.14 -4.61
CA VAL A 77 -1.29 -10.92 -4.23
C VAL A 77 -1.04 -9.43 -4.21
N SER A 78 -0.61 -8.88 -3.07
CA SER A 78 -0.21 -7.49 -2.94
C SER A 78 1.31 -7.37 -3.12
N ALA A 79 1.75 -6.51 -4.04
CA ALA A 79 3.15 -6.09 -4.14
C ALA A 79 3.27 -4.69 -3.50
N HIS A 80 4.01 -4.60 -2.40
CA HIS A 80 4.37 -3.33 -1.76
C HIS A 80 5.88 -3.34 -1.53
N SER A 81 6.57 -2.27 -1.95
CA SER A 81 8.01 -2.14 -1.76
C SER A 81 8.40 -1.55 -0.41
N ASP A 82 7.46 -1.04 0.39
CA ASP A 82 7.73 -0.47 1.71
C ASP A 82 6.60 -0.83 2.71
N SER A 83 6.88 -1.84 3.53
CA SER A 83 6.42 -2.10 4.91
C SER A 83 4.95 -1.94 5.37
N GLU A 84 3.94 -1.86 4.50
CA GLU A 84 2.53 -2.07 4.89
C GLU A 84 1.87 -3.19 4.05
N PHE A 85 1.50 -4.29 4.71
CA PHE A 85 0.87 -5.48 4.12
C PHE A 85 -0.49 -5.71 4.79
N GLY A 86 -1.60 -5.62 4.06
CA GLY A 86 -2.93 -5.93 4.56
C GLY A 86 -4.08 -5.30 3.76
N PHE A 87 -5.27 -5.92 3.82
CA PHE A 87 -6.52 -5.34 3.28
C PHE A 87 -7.12 -4.41 4.33
N TYR A 88 -7.05 -3.11 4.12
CA TYR A 88 -7.61 -2.12 5.04
C TYR A 88 -9.09 -1.85 4.71
N VAL A 89 -9.95 -1.92 5.71
CA VAL A 89 -11.33 -1.40 5.62
C VAL A 89 -11.25 0.13 5.59
N ARG A 90 -11.62 0.77 4.46
CA ARG A 90 -11.65 2.23 4.35
C ARG A 90 -12.69 2.79 5.33
N GLY A 91 -12.23 3.35 6.46
CA GLY A 91 -13.09 3.97 7.46
C GLY A 91 -12.64 3.83 8.92
N LYS A 92 -11.58 3.07 9.21
CA LYS A 92 -10.89 3.13 10.50
C LYS A 92 -9.46 3.61 10.27
N PRO A 93 -9.01 4.70 10.92
CA PRO A 93 -7.57 4.93 11.00
C PRO A 93 -6.93 3.66 11.59
N ALA A 94 -5.73 3.30 11.12
CA ALA A 94 -4.94 2.24 11.70
C ALA A 94 -4.79 2.53 13.20
N MET A 95 -5.70 1.97 13.99
CA MET A 95 -5.64 2.03 15.43
C MET A 95 -4.62 0.97 15.80
N LEU A 96 -3.35 1.40 15.83
CA LEU A 96 -2.30 0.71 16.54
C LEU A 96 -2.90 0.30 17.87
N GLU A 97 -3.03 -1.01 18.11
CA GLU A 97 -3.62 -1.51 19.34
C GLU A 97 -2.85 -0.88 20.51
N PRO A 98 -3.53 -0.21 21.45
CA PRO A 98 -2.87 0.36 22.61
C PRO A 98 -2.44 -0.80 23.52
N GLY A 99 -1.26 -1.35 23.27
CA GLY A 99 -0.77 -2.52 23.99
C GLY A 99 0.58 -3.10 23.56
N MET A 100 1.12 -2.78 22.38
CA MET A 100 2.51 -3.13 22.06
C MET A 100 3.45 -1.99 22.42
N THR A 101 3.98 -2.04 23.65
CA THR A 101 5.19 -1.30 24.00
C THR A 101 6.31 -1.74 23.06
N THR A 102 6.65 -0.92 22.08
CA THR A 102 8.02 -0.95 21.59
C THR A 102 8.88 -0.57 22.80
N THR A 103 9.65 -1.53 23.29
CA THR A 103 10.74 -1.24 24.22
C THR A 103 11.72 -0.39 23.44
N ALA A 104 11.50 0.93 23.49
CA ALA A 104 12.50 1.92 23.18
C ALA A 104 13.64 1.71 24.18
N ALA A 105 14.60 0.87 23.82
CA ALA A 105 15.92 0.91 24.40
C ALA A 105 16.53 2.25 23.97
N ALA A 106 16.35 3.23 24.84
CA ALA A 106 16.98 4.53 24.79
C ALA A 106 18.50 4.38 24.58
N SER A 107 18.97 4.76 23.40
CA SER A 107 20.29 5.39 23.28
C SER A 107 20.01 6.87 23.06
N GLN A 108 19.87 7.62 24.16
CA GLN A 108 19.79 9.07 24.12
C GLN A 108 21.13 9.65 23.64
N PRO A 109 21.16 10.49 22.59
CA PRO A 109 22.19 11.51 22.47
C PRO A 109 21.78 12.71 23.34
N ALA A 110 22.63 13.10 24.28
CA ALA A 110 22.45 14.35 25.03
C ALA A 110 23.03 15.53 24.23
N PRO A 111 22.23 16.55 23.86
CA PRO A 111 22.74 17.81 23.34
C PRO A 111 23.13 18.73 24.50
N GLN A 112 24.43 19.00 24.68
CA GLN A 112 24.90 20.11 25.50
C GLN A 112 24.73 21.40 24.68
N SER A 113 23.81 22.25 25.12
CA SER A 113 23.62 23.60 24.60
C SER A 113 24.66 24.53 25.20
N ALA A 114 25.41 25.24 24.35
CA ALA A 114 26.25 26.37 24.73
C ALA A 114 25.39 27.63 24.97
N PRO A 115 25.87 28.56 25.80
CA PRO A 115 25.64 29.98 25.55
C PRO A 115 26.94 30.76 25.31
N ASP A 116 26.75 31.85 24.58
CA ASP A 116 27.69 32.74 23.92
C ASP A 116 28.55 33.63 24.86
N ALA A 117 29.54 34.29 24.28
CA ALA A 117 30.66 34.98 24.93
C ALA A 117 30.30 36.33 25.58
N VAL A 118 31.01 36.70 26.66
CA VAL A 118 31.33 38.11 26.96
C VAL A 118 32.68 38.25 27.69
N VAL A 119 33.52 39.14 27.14
CA VAL A 119 34.81 39.63 27.66
C VAL A 119 34.60 40.60 28.83
N ALA A 120 35.46 40.56 29.86
CA ALA A 120 36.20 41.70 30.45
C ALA A 120 36.51 41.59 31.96
N LYS A 121 37.82 41.53 32.26
CA LYS A 121 38.60 42.49 33.08
C LYS A 121 38.45 42.57 34.62
N ASP A 122 39.65 42.56 35.21
CA ASP A 122 40.11 43.20 36.46
C ASP A 122 40.09 42.42 37.80
N ALA A 123 41.26 42.45 38.45
CA ALA A 123 41.58 41.88 39.76
C ALA A 123 41.01 42.77 40.90
N PRO A 124 41.06 42.39 42.21
CA PRO A 124 42.31 42.48 42.99
C PRO A 124 42.47 41.51 44.19
N LYS A 125 43.73 41.45 44.66
CA LYS A 125 44.29 41.28 46.02
C LYS A 125 43.49 40.51 47.10
N SER A 126 44.18 39.53 47.71
CA SER A 126 44.67 39.65 49.09
C SER A 126 45.80 38.65 49.38
#